data_AF-A0A2G5T0R9-F1
#
_entry.id   AF-A0A2G5T0R9-F1
#
_cell.length_a   1.000
_cell.length_b   1.000
_cell.length_c   1.000
_cell.angle_alpha   90.00
_cell.angle_beta   90.00
_cell.angle_gamma   90.00
#
_symmetry.space_group_name_H-M   'P 1'
#
loop_
_entity.id
_entity.type
_entity.pdbx_description
1 polymer ?
#
loop_
_entity_poly.entity_id
_entity_poly.type
_entity_poly.pdbx_seq_one_letter_code
_entity_poly.pdbx_strand_id
1 'polypeptide(L)'
;MTMSSLKLAVCGILAISASCNSVNFVNTQTDALRQAKSLHSCWEPVDFENPAAGYKLSAPIYEFCSVMYNPIRESEVYVNGVDLESDNYEKFEAHFAEGTGNYAVLTICSQEAFSFQGPTKKAQTSLRCLCKRSGCNVPKPLNDFLKFNTHPIQLE
;
A
#
# COMPACT_ATOMS: atom_id res chain seq x y z
N MET A 1 28.94 68.07 23.34
CA MET A 1 27.75 67.23 23.15
C MET A 1 27.77 66.70 21.73
N THR A 2 28.26 65.48 21.59
CA THR A 2 28.25 64.67 20.39
C THR A 2 26.88 64.00 20.26
N MET A 3 26.38 63.83 19.03
CA MET A 3 25.61 62.63 18.66
C MET A 3 25.58 62.50 17.13
N SER A 4 26.37 61.53 16.67
CA SER A 4 26.43 61.00 15.32
C SER A 4 25.23 60.06 15.11
N SER A 5 24.46 60.26 14.04
CA SER A 5 23.33 59.39 13.69
C SER A 5 23.84 58.17 12.92
N LEU A 6 23.95 57.04 13.62
CA LEU A 6 24.31 55.74 13.05
C LEU A 6 23.11 55.19 12.25
N LYS A 7 23.21 55.14 10.92
CA LYS A 7 22.23 54.44 10.08
C LYS A 7 22.55 52.94 10.09
N LEU A 8 21.68 52.16 10.72
CA LEU A 8 21.73 50.69 10.71
C LEU A 8 21.37 50.19 9.30
N ALA A 9 22.35 49.64 8.59
CA ALA A 9 22.10 48.89 7.36
C ALA A 9 21.66 47.47 7.74
N VAL A 10 20.38 47.15 7.50
CA VAL A 10 19.84 45.80 7.68
C VAL A 10 20.31 44.95 6.49
N CYS A 11 21.34 44.13 6.70
CA CYS A 11 21.70 43.05 5.78
C CYS A 11 20.63 41.95 5.89
N GLY A 12 19.60 42.03 5.03
CA GLY A 12 18.68 40.93 4.81
C GLY A 12 19.41 39.79 4.09
N ILE A 13 19.80 38.76 4.84
CA ILE A 13 20.24 37.49 4.25
C ILE A 13 18.98 36.80 3.72
N LEU A 14 18.75 36.89 2.42
CA LEU A 14 17.80 36.03 1.71
C LEU A 14 18.39 34.62 1.69
N ALA A 15 18.07 33.83 2.70
CA ALA A 15 18.28 32.38 2.65
C ALA A 15 17.28 31.80 1.66
N ILE A 16 17.68 31.68 0.39
CA ILE A 16 16.97 30.85 -0.58
C ILE A 16 17.25 29.41 -0.16
N SER A 17 16.39 28.85 0.68
CA SER A 17 16.32 27.41 0.85
C SER A 17 15.82 26.83 -0.48
N ALA A 18 16.75 26.54 -1.39
CA ALA A 18 16.51 25.61 -2.46
C ALA A 18 16.27 24.25 -1.80
N SER A 19 15.02 24.01 -1.37
CA SER A 19 14.53 22.65 -1.23
C SER A 19 14.58 22.06 -2.63
N CYS A 20 15.72 21.45 -2.95
CA CYS A 20 15.80 20.44 -3.97
C CYS A 20 14.83 19.34 -3.53
N ASN A 21 13.55 19.50 -3.89
CA ASN A 21 12.68 18.38 -4.16
C ASN A 21 13.30 17.72 -5.38
N SER A 22 14.38 16.96 -5.16
CA SER A 22 14.78 15.93 -6.09
C SER A 22 13.53 15.07 -6.22
N VAL A 23 12.83 15.24 -7.33
CA VAL A 23 11.83 14.29 -7.78
C VAL A 23 12.64 13.03 -8.01
N ASN A 24 12.84 12.27 -6.92
CA ASN A 24 13.42 10.96 -6.99
C ASN A 24 12.44 10.21 -7.88
N PHE A 25 12.82 9.95 -9.12
CA PHE A 25 12.13 8.96 -9.94
C PHE A 25 12.36 7.63 -9.22
N VAL A 26 11.48 7.33 -8.27
CA VAL A 26 11.50 6.09 -7.53
C VAL A 26 10.90 5.07 -8.49
N ASN A 27 11.74 4.21 -9.06
CA ASN A 27 11.23 3.09 -9.83
C ASN A 27 10.43 2.14 -8.91
N THR A 28 9.59 1.28 -9.50
CA THR A 28 8.68 0.40 -8.74
C THR A 28 9.41 -0.51 -7.73
N GLN A 29 10.64 -0.94 -8.05
CA GLN A 29 11.43 -1.76 -7.15
C GLN A 29 11.89 -0.96 -5.92
N THR A 30 12.38 0.26 -6.12
CA THR A 30 12.83 1.13 -5.03
C THR A 30 11.65 1.59 -4.18
N ASP A 31 10.49 1.80 -4.79
CA ASP A 31 9.22 2.09 -4.12
C ASP A 31 8.84 0.95 -3.18
N ALA A 32 8.79 -0.28 -3.70
CA ALA A 32 8.47 -1.47 -2.91
C ALA A 32 9.44 -1.69 -1.75
N LEU A 33 10.76 -1.60 -1.99
CA LEU A 33 11.75 -1.76 -0.91
C LEU A 33 11.62 -0.70 0.20
N ARG A 34 11.28 0.54 -0.18
CA ARG A 34 11.12 1.64 0.78
C ARG A 34 9.88 1.41 1.65
N GLN A 35 8.78 1.03 1.02
CA GLN A 35 7.50 0.84 1.71
C GLN A 35 7.46 -0.46 2.52
N ALA A 36 8.22 -1.50 2.15
CA ALA A 36 8.19 -2.81 2.82
C ALA A 36 8.46 -2.79 4.34
N LYS A 37 9.03 -1.68 4.88
CA LYS A 37 9.33 -1.47 6.31
C LYS A 37 8.37 -0.50 7.01
N SER A 38 7.30 -0.09 6.35
CA SER A 38 6.33 0.88 6.86
C SER A 38 4.96 0.23 7.04
N LEU A 39 4.13 0.82 7.90
CA LEU A 39 2.71 0.50 7.94
C LEU A 39 2.00 1.17 6.76
N HIS A 40 0.96 0.50 6.27
CA HIS A 40 0.29 0.81 5.02
C HIS A 40 -1.15 1.26 5.23
N SER A 41 -1.54 2.25 4.45
CA SER A 41 -2.96 2.58 4.24
C SER A 41 -3.52 1.60 3.20
N CYS A 42 -4.59 0.89 3.53
CA CYS A 42 -5.23 -0.07 2.63
C CYS A 42 -6.58 0.44 2.18
N TRP A 43 -7.01 0.06 0.98
CA TRP A 43 -8.40 0.26 0.56
C TRP A 43 -9.32 -0.63 1.39
N GLU A 44 -10.37 -0.04 1.93
CA GLU A 44 -11.38 -0.69 2.74
C GLU A 44 -12.77 -0.20 2.32
N PRO A 45 -13.82 -1.03 2.42
CA PRO A 45 -15.19 -0.59 2.22
C PRO A 45 -15.52 0.59 3.13
N VAL A 46 -16.23 1.58 2.60
CA VAL A 46 -16.79 2.66 3.44
C VAL A 46 -17.84 2.10 4.40
N ASP A 47 -18.60 1.11 3.92
CA ASP A 47 -19.63 0.39 4.65
C ASP A 47 -19.58 -1.09 4.24
N PHE A 48 -19.37 -1.98 5.23
CA PHE A 48 -19.29 -3.43 4.99
C PHE A 48 -20.65 -4.05 4.64
N GLU A 49 -21.75 -3.41 5.06
CA GLU A 49 -23.12 -3.88 4.78
C GLU A 49 -23.65 -3.31 3.45
N ASN A 50 -23.02 -2.24 2.95
CA ASN A 50 -23.40 -1.58 1.70
C ASN A 50 -22.23 -1.45 0.73
N PRO A 51 -21.97 -2.46 -0.12
CA PRO A 51 -20.89 -2.43 -1.11
C PRO A 51 -20.96 -1.26 -2.10
N ALA A 52 -22.15 -0.66 -2.30
CA ALA A 52 -22.32 0.50 -3.17
C ALA A 52 -21.80 1.81 -2.56
N ALA A 53 -21.48 1.83 -1.25
CA ALA A 53 -20.90 3.00 -0.58
C ALA A 53 -19.45 3.31 -1.03
N GLY A 54 -18.83 2.41 -1.79
CA GLY A 54 -17.48 2.58 -2.31
C GLY A 54 -16.40 2.25 -1.29
N TYR A 55 -15.18 2.75 -1.55
CA TYR A 55 -13.98 2.42 -0.79
C TYR A 55 -13.23 3.69 -0.36
N LYS A 56 -12.52 3.60 0.76
CA LYS A 56 -11.63 4.63 1.27
C LYS A 56 -10.30 4.02 1.68
N LEU A 57 -9.26 4.84 1.77
CA LEU A 57 -7.99 4.43 2.38
C LEU A 57 -8.09 4.49 3.90
N SER A 58 -7.57 3.48 4.57
CA SER A 58 -7.38 3.45 6.01
C SER A 58 -6.27 4.40 6.46
N ALA A 59 -6.15 4.60 7.78
CA ALA A 59 -4.90 5.08 8.37
C ALA A 59 -3.76 4.09 8.07
N PRO A 60 -2.48 4.53 8.07
CA PRO A 60 -1.34 3.66 7.80
C PRO A 60 -1.03 2.76 9.00
N ILE A 61 -1.82 1.71 9.19
CA ILE A 61 -1.77 0.83 10.38
C ILE A 61 -1.56 -0.64 10.05
N TYR A 62 -1.60 -1.03 8.78
CA TYR A 62 -1.51 -2.43 8.37
C TYR A 62 -0.12 -2.80 7.85
N GLU A 63 0.34 -4.01 8.15
CA GLU A 63 1.57 -4.53 7.55
C GLU A 63 1.38 -5.08 6.14
N PHE A 64 0.17 -5.51 5.82
CA PHE A 64 -0.20 -6.01 4.50
C PHE A 64 -1.58 -5.47 4.14
N CYS A 65 -1.76 -5.18 2.86
CA CYS A 65 -3.09 -5.02 2.29
C CYS A 65 -3.45 -6.27 1.48
N SER A 66 -4.72 -6.64 1.49
CA SER A 66 -5.24 -7.77 0.73
C SER A 66 -6.34 -7.36 -0.25
N VAL A 67 -6.37 -8.08 -1.37
CA VAL A 67 -7.49 -8.12 -2.32
C VAL A 67 -7.88 -9.59 -2.57
N MET A 68 -9.17 -9.89 -2.52
CA MET A 68 -9.73 -11.22 -2.77
C MET A 68 -10.75 -11.15 -3.90
N TYR A 69 -10.68 -12.11 -4.82
CA TYR A 69 -11.57 -12.21 -5.97
C TYR A 69 -12.56 -13.35 -5.80
N ASN A 70 -13.84 -13.08 -6.04
CA ASN A 70 -14.84 -14.13 -6.14
C ASN A 70 -14.63 -14.93 -7.44
N PRO A 71 -14.44 -16.26 -7.39
CA PRO A 71 -14.16 -17.06 -8.58
C PRO A 71 -15.38 -17.24 -9.50
N ILE A 72 -16.60 -16.92 -9.03
CA ILE A 72 -17.84 -17.04 -9.79
C ILE A 72 -18.25 -15.69 -10.37
N ARG A 73 -17.99 -14.61 -9.64
CA ARG A 73 -18.35 -13.25 -10.02
C ARG A 73 -17.10 -12.38 -9.98
N GLU A 74 -16.33 -12.40 -11.07
CA GLU A 74 -15.02 -11.73 -11.12
C GLU A 74 -15.05 -10.22 -10.86
N SER A 75 -16.24 -9.59 -10.98
CA SER A 75 -16.47 -8.19 -10.60
C SER A 75 -16.61 -7.96 -9.09
N GLU A 76 -16.82 -9.02 -8.30
CA GLU A 76 -16.88 -8.95 -6.84
C GLU A 76 -15.46 -9.07 -6.28
N VAL A 77 -14.95 -7.92 -5.84
CA VAL A 77 -13.61 -7.75 -5.29
C VAL A 77 -13.74 -7.27 -3.84
N TYR A 78 -13.08 -7.98 -2.93
CA TYR A 78 -13.05 -7.66 -1.52
C TYR A 78 -11.65 -7.17 -1.16
N VAL A 79 -11.56 -6.01 -0.53
CA VAL A 79 -10.29 -5.39 -0.15
C VAL A 79 -10.31 -5.07 1.33
N ASN A 80 -9.19 -5.31 2.01
CA ASN A 80 -9.05 -5.03 3.43
C ASN A 80 -7.58 -4.87 3.82
N GLY A 81 -7.33 -4.21 4.95
CA GLY A 81 -6.08 -4.42 5.69
C GLY A 81 -6.06 -5.80 6.33
N VAL A 82 -4.89 -6.44 6.35
CA VAL A 82 -4.75 -7.79 6.91
C VAL A 82 -4.65 -7.74 8.43
N ASP A 83 -5.49 -8.53 9.09
CA ASP A 83 -5.32 -8.89 10.49
C ASP A 83 -4.28 -10.01 10.62
N LEU A 84 -3.14 -9.70 11.23
CA LEU A 84 -2.04 -10.66 11.38
C LEU A 84 -2.36 -11.79 12.37
N GLU A 85 -3.38 -11.63 13.23
CA GLU A 85 -3.80 -12.68 14.15
C GLU A 85 -4.69 -13.73 13.46
N SER A 86 -5.15 -13.46 12.23
CA SER A 86 -6.08 -14.34 11.52
C SER A 86 -5.45 -15.64 11.00
N ASP A 87 -4.13 -15.65 10.75
CA ASP A 87 -3.40 -16.74 10.06
C ASP A 87 -1.89 -16.66 10.35
N ASN A 88 -1.14 -17.72 9.99
CA ASN A 88 0.33 -17.64 10.00
C ASN A 88 0.85 -17.02 8.69
N TYR A 89 1.31 -15.77 8.77
CA TYR A 89 1.85 -15.01 7.63
C TYR A 89 3.37 -15.09 7.44
N GLU A 90 4.12 -15.86 8.25
CA GLU A 90 5.60 -15.92 8.23
C GLU A 90 6.16 -16.23 6.84
N LYS A 91 5.49 -17.12 6.08
CA LYS A 91 5.92 -17.46 4.72
C LYS A 91 5.76 -16.30 3.74
N PHE A 92 4.67 -15.55 3.83
CA PHE A 92 4.47 -14.38 3.00
C PHE A 92 5.48 -13.30 3.35
N GLU A 93 5.71 -13.08 4.64
CA GLU A 93 6.70 -12.13 5.13
C GLU A 93 8.10 -12.45 4.61
N ALA A 94 8.52 -13.72 4.68
CA ALA A 94 9.81 -14.16 4.17
C ALA A 94 9.99 -13.80 2.68
N HIS A 95 8.98 -14.03 1.84
CA HIS A 95 9.04 -13.66 0.42
C HIS A 95 9.14 -12.14 0.20
N PHE A 96 8.44 -11.32 0.98
CA PHE A 96 8.60 -9.87 0.87
C PHE A 96 9.97 -9.39 1.38
N ALA A 97 10.54 -10.07 2.38
CA ALA A 97 11.86 -9.78 2.92
C ALA A 97 13.01 -10.21 2.00
N GLU A 98 12.79 -11.16 1.08
CA GLU A 98 13.78 -11.59 0.08
C GLU A 98 14.19 -10.47 -0.89
N GLY A 99 13.41 -9.38 -1.00
CA GLY A 99 13.76 -8.25 -1.86
C GLY A 99 15.18 -7.73 -1.63
N THR A 100 15.94 -7.55 -2.72
CA THR A 100 17.31 -7.01 -2.70
C THR A 100 17.39 -5.70 -3.48
N GLY A 101 18.55 -5.03 -3.45
CA GLY A 101 18.79 -3.83 -4.26
C GLY A 101 18.50 -3.99 -5.77
N ASN A 102 18.41 -5.22 -6.29
CA ASN A 102 18.16 -5.50 -7.71
C ASN A 102 16.73 -5.99 -8.01
N TYR A 103 15.94 -6.42 -7.02
CA TYR A 103 14.53 -6.83 -7.22
C TYR A 103 13.70 -6.66 -5.94
N ALA A 104 12.39 -6.50 -6.07
CA ALA A 104 11.48 -6.50 -4.94
C ALA A 104 10.21 -7.29 -5.28
N VAL A 105 9.65 -7.98 -4.29
CA VAL A 105 8.35 -8.65 -4.43
C VAL A 105 7.25 -7.60 -4.29
N LEU A 106 6.45 -7.42 -5.33
CA LEU A 106 5.38 -6.42 -5.36
C LEU A 106 4.08 -6.94 -4.77
N THR A 107 3.76 -8.20 -5.06
CA THR A 107 2.50 -8.84 -4.71
C THR A 107 2.69 -10.35 -4.69
N ILE A 108 2.04 -11.05 -3.76
CA ILE A 108 1.98 -12.50 -3.72
C ILE A 108 0.51 -12.90 -3.79
N CYS A 109 0.15 -13.75 -4.75
CA CYS A 109 -1.22 -14.25 -4.90
C CYS A 109 -1.29 -15.75 -4.59
N SER A 110 -2.22 -16.15 -3.74
CA SER A 110 -2.55 -17.52 -3.36
C SER A 110 -3.94 -17.88 -3.86
N GLN A 111 -4.09 -19.06 -4.45
CA GLN A 111 -5.40 -19.68 -4.62
C GLN A 111 -5.70 -20.50 -3.37
N GLU A 112 -6.76 -20.13 -2.67
CA GLU A 112 -7.07 -20.64 -1.34
C GLU A 112 -8.39 -21.41 -1.37
N ALA A 113 -8.45 -22.51 -0.61
CA ALA A 113 -9.65 -23.30 -0.42
C ALA A 113 -10.13 -23.17 1.04
N PHE A 114 -11.33 -22.64 1.23
CA PHE A 114 -11.95 -22.44 2.52
C PHE A 114 -13.04 -23.46 2.78
N SER A 115 -13.00 -24.10 3.95
CA SER A 115 -14.03 -25.03 4.40
C SER A 115 -14.70 -24.52 5.68
N PHE A 116 -15.49 -23.46 5.55
CA PHE A 116 -16.19 -22.84 6.68
C PHE A 116 -17.27 -23.74 7.31
N GLN A 117 -17.70 -24.80 6.62
CA GLN A 117 -18.74 -25.73 7.09
C GLN A 117 -18.21 -27.14 7.36
N GLY A 118 -16.89 -27.29 7.46
CA GLY A 118 -16.23 -28.57 7.75
C GLY A 118 -16.01 -29.47 6.52
N PRO A 119 -15.26 -30.58 6.70
CA PRO A 119 -14.62 -31.31 5.60
C PRO A 119 -15.59 -32.05 4.66
N THR A 120 -16.87 -32.20 5.05
CA THR A 120 -17.88 -32.91 4.27
C THR A 120 -18.74 -31.98 3.40
N LYS A 121 -18.58 -30.66 3.54
CA LYS A 121 -19.29 -29.65 2.75
C LYS A 121 -18.39 -29.11 1.66
N LYS A 122 -19.01 -28.55 0.62
CA LYS A 122 -18.28 -27.99 -0.53
C LYS A 122 -17.40 -26.83 -0.05
N ALA A 123 -16.09 -26.94 -0.30
CA ALA A 123 -15.17 -25.85 -0.07
C ALA A 123 -15.47 -24.69 -1.02
N GLN A 124 -15.27 -23.48 -0.54
CA GLN A 124 -15.19 -22.30 -1.38
C GLN A 124 -13.74 -22.14 -1.83
N THR A 125 -13.53 -21.66 -3.04
CA THR A 125 -12.20 -21.26 -3.50
C THR A 125 -12.17 -19.76 -3.67
N SER A 126 -11.00 -19.15 -3.51
CA SER A 126 -10.79 -17.75 -3.86
C SER A 126 -9.36 -17.54 -4.32
N LEU A 127 -9.13 -16.43 -5.01
CA LEU A 127 -7.78 -15.92 -5.25
C LEU A 127 -7.57 -14.74 -4.31
N ARG A 128 -6.60 -14.82 -3.40
CA ARG A 128 -6.20 -13.74 -2.50
C ARG A 128 -4.82 -13.24 -2.91
N CYS A 129 -4.65 -11.93 -3.05
CA CYS A 129 -3.36 -11.30 -3.28
C CYS A 129 -3.01 -10.39 -2.10
N LEU A 130 -1.78 -10.52 -1.60
CA LEU A 130 -1.19 -9.70 -0.55
C LEU A 130 -0.15 -8.76 -1.15
N CYS A 131 -0.02 -7.57 -0.58
CA CYS A 131 1.01 -6.60 -0.97
C CYS A 131 1.41 -5.70 0.21
N LYS A 132 2.70 -5.31 0.23
CA LYS A 132 3.32 -4.45 1.27
C LYS A 132 3.63 -3.03 0.75
N ARG A 133 2.60 -2.34 0.25
CA ARG A 133 2.65 -0.93 -0.18
C ARG A 133 1.31 -0.26 0.11
N SER A 134 1.30 1.02 0.44
CA SER A 134 0.05 1.74 0.69
C SER A 134 -0.80 1.78 -0.58
N GLY A 135 -2.09 1.44 -0.48
CA GLY A 135 -3.08 1.47 -1.55
C GLY A 135 -2.92 0.41 -2.63
N CYS A 136 -2.02 -0.57 -2.42
CA CYS A 136 -1.71 -1.60 -3.41
C CYS A 136 -2.88 -2.56 -3.68
N ASN A 137 -3.78 -2.74 -2.70
CA ASN A 137 -5.00 -3.54 -2.82
C ASN A 137 -6.13 -2.77 -3.51
N VAL A 138 -5.83 -2.10 -4.62
CA VAL A 138 -6.83 -1.33 -5.36
C VAL A 138 -8.03 -2.23 -5.75
N PRO A 139 -9.29 -1.81 -5.50
CA PRO A 139 -10.48 -2.60 -5.79
C PRO A 139 -10.78 -2.58 -7.29
N LYS A 140 -10.00 -3.34 -8.06
CA LYS A 140 -10.10 -3.48 -9.51
C LYS A 140 -10.11 -4.95 -9.91
N PRO A 141 -10.63 -5.31 -11.09
CA PRO A 141 -10.48 -6.65 -11.64
C PRO A 141 -9.01 -7.08 -11.69
N LEU A 142 -8.75 -8.39 -11.59
CA LEU A 142 -7.41 -8.96 -11.41
C LEU A 142 -6.36 -8.40 -12.38
N ASN A 143 -6.67 -8.35 -13.68
CA ASN A 143 -5.73 -7.84 -14.69
C ASN A 143 -5.38 -6.36 -14.48
N ASP A 144 -6.36 -5.54 -14.09
CA ASP A 144 -6.17 -4.12 -13.83
C ASP A 144 -5.43 -3.90 -12.51
N PHE A 145 -5.68 -4.73 -11.50
CA PHE A 145 -4.92 -4.75 -10.25
C PHE A 145 -3.43 -5.07 -10.49
N LEU A 146 -3.14 -6.12 -11.29
CA LEU A 146 -1.77 -6.49 -11.63
C LEU A 146 -1.07 -5.37 -12.39
N LYS A 147 -1.76 -4.76 -13.36
CA LYS A 147 -1.25 -3.63 -14.14
C LYS A 147 -1.04 -2.36 -13.29
N PHE A 148 -1.94 -2.09 -12.35
CA PHE A 148 -1.79 -0.97 -11.42
C PHE A 148 -0.49 -1.12 -10.61
N ASN A 149 -0.26 -2.32 -10.08
CA ASN A 149 0.87 -2.62 -9.21
C ASN A 149 2.24 -2.62 -9.92
N THR A 150 2.32 -2.53 -11.25
CA THR A 150 3.62 -2.42 -11.95
C THR A 150 4.27 -1.04 -11.84
N HIS A 151 3.55 -0.05 -11.34
CA HIS A 151 4.02 1.33 -11.20
C HIS A 151 4.33 1.66 -9.73
N PRO A 152 5.15 2.70 -9.47
CA PRO A 152 5.31 3.26 -8.12
C PRO A 152 3.96 3.76 -7.60
N ILE A 153 3.65 3.51 -6.33
CA ILE A 153 2.37 3.93 -5.76
C ILE A 153 2.55 5.25 -5.03
N GLN A 154 1.94 6.30 -5.57
CA GLN A 154 1.83 7.62 -4.95
C GLN A 154 0.37 7.86 -4.63
N LEU A 155 0.06 7.94 -3.34
CA LEU A 155 -1.26 8.31 -2.86
C LEU A 155 -1.17 9.83 -2.61
N GLU A 156 -1.66 10.61 -3.56
CA GLU A 156 -1.79 12.07 -3.41
C GLU A 156 -2.82 12.43 -2.32
#